data_AF-A0A485LU74-F1
#
_entry.id   AF-A0A485LU74-F1
#
_cell.length_a   1.000
_cell.length_b   1.000
_cell.length_c   1.000
_cell.angle_alpha   90.00
_cell.angle_beta   90.00
_cell.angle_gamma   90.00
#
_symmetry.space_group_name_H-M   'P 1'
#
loop_
_entity.id
_entity.type
_entity.pdbx_description
1 polymer ?
#
loop_
_entity_poly.entity_id
_entity_poly.type
_entity_poly.pdbx_seq_one_letter_code
_entity_poly.pdbx_strand_id
1 'polypeptide(L)'
;MTRILKPVSGRTVDYLDQICAQYFREARGLRIVEHNLGNAFTGRIDLLATDHARVYLITIGTDGFAGCLLRSFMGYRWFRENREFLQRIYRAEEIDVTLPPCLIILSQDIPVGAAAMCRDVCAVPVSLYRYRLFGSEDDPDISIEDIAEPDRVSLQGFSLDELRKELGIEHAGLTDQDIRDFRAAMGF
;
A
#
# COMPACT_ATOMS: atom_id res chain seq x y z
N MET A 1 -4.54 -16.39 -34.81
CA MET A 1 -5.92 -16.10 -34.38
C MET A 1 -5.85 -15.28 -33.11
N THR A 2 -6.23 -14.00 -33.17
CA THR A 2 -6.21 -13.09 -32.01
C THR A 2 -7.48 -13.34 -31.21
N ARG A 3 -7.39 -14.03 -30.07
CA ARG A 3 -8.54 -14.32 -29.20
C ARG A 3 -8.83 -13.04 -28.41
N ILE A 4 -9.85 -12.28 -28.80
CA ILE A 4 -10.29 -11.09 -28.07
C ILE A 4 -11.00 -11.59 -26.80
N LEU A 5 -10.34 -11.44 -25.65
CA LEU A 5 -10.90 -11.76 -24.35
C LEU A 5 -11.94 -10.69 -23.97
N LYS A 6 -13.12 -11.12 -23.51
CA LYS A 6 -14.21 -10.21 -23.15
C LYS A 6 -13.98 -9.63 -21.75
N PRO A 7 -14.28 -8.36 -21.49
CA PRO A 7 -14.16 -7.80 -20.14
C PRO A 7 -15.14 -8.48 -19.17
N VAL A 8 -14.67 -8.74 -17.95
CA VAL A 8 -15.44 -9.37 -16.86
C VAL A 8 -15.53 -8.41 -15.67
N SER A 9 -16.65 -8.43 -14.93
CA SER A 9 -16.80 -7.61 -13.72
C SER A 9 -16.04 -8.23 -12.55
N GLY A 10 -15.34 -7.43 -11.75
CA GLY A 10 -14.70 -7.92 -10.52
C GLY A 10 -15.69 -8.42 -9.48
N ARG A 11 -16.98 -8.09 -9.60
CA ARG A 11 -18.03 -8.56 -8.69
C ARG A 11 -18.45 -10.01 -8.93
N THR A 12 -18.14 -10.57 -10.09
CA THR A 12 -18.54 -11.94 -10.47
C THR A 12 -17.41 -12.94 -10.36
N VAL A 13 -16.23 -12.52 -9.88
CA VAL A 13 -15.06 -13.38 -9.68
C VAL A 13 -14.86 -13.64 -8.19
N ASP A 14 -15.23 -14.84 -7.74
CA ASP A 14 -15.23 -15.22 -6.32
C ASP A 14 -13.81 -15.27 -5.69
N TYR A 15 -12.77 -15.40 -6.50
CA TYR A 15 -11.37 -15.55 -6.07
C TYR A 15 -10.47 -14.40 -6.54
N LEU A 16 -11.05 -13.20 -6.72
CA LEU A 16 -10.32 -12.01 -7.13
C LEU A 16 -9.21 -11.62 -6.13
N ASP A 17 -9.41 -11.87 -4.85
CA ASP A 17 -8.39 -11.67 -3.81
C ASP A 17 -7.17 -12.56 -4.00
N GLN A 18 -7.37 -13.83 -4.37
CA GLN A 18 -6.29 -14.77 -4.67
C GLN A 18 -5.51 -14.38 -5.94
N ILE A 19 -6.21 -13.94 -6.99
CA ILE A 19 -5.59 -13.45 -8.23
C ILE A 19 -4.69 -12.24 -7.93
N CYS A 20 -5.22 -11.25 -7.21
CA CYS A 20 -4.47 -10.06 -6.81
C CYS A 20 -3.29 -10.42 -5.90
N ALA A 21 -3.47 -11.34 -4.95
CA ALA A 21 -2.40 -11.82 -4.08
C ALA A 21 -1.26 -12.46 -4.87
N GLN A 22 -1.58 -13.25 -5.91
CA GLN A 22 -0.57 -13.84 -6.79
C GLN A 22 0.20 -12.77 -7.55
N TYR A 23 -0.50 -11.77 -8.13
CA TYR A 23 0.16 -10.67 -8.81
C TYR A 23 1.15 -9.93 -7.90
N PHE A 24 0.73 -9.54 -6.70
CA PHE A 24 1.62 -8.79 -5.79
C PHE A 24 2.81 -9.62 -5.31
N ARG A 25 2.65 -10.94 -5.20
CA ARG A 25 3.75 -11.85 -4.89
C ARG A 25 4.76 -11.92 -6.03
N GLU A 26 4.29 -12.16 -7.25
CA GLU A 26 5.15 -12.41 -8.42
C GLU A 26 5.73 -11.13 -9.00
N ALA A 27 4.89 -10.12 -9.26
CA ALA A 27 5.29 -8.90 -9.94
C ALA A 27 5.95 -7.89 -9.01
N ARG A 28 5.59 -7.89 -7.73
CA ARG A 28 6.02 -6.88 -6.75
C ARG A 28 6.88 -7.45 -5.63
N GLY A 29 7.02 -8.78 -5.53
CA GLY A 29 7.82 -9.44 -4.50
C GLY A 29 7.25 -9.29 -3.09
N LEU A 30 5.97 -8.95 -2.96
CA LEU A 30 5.35 -8.77 -1.65
C LEU A 30 5.08 -10.12 -1.00
N ARG A 31 5.34 -10.21 0.30
CA ARG A 31 4.87 -11.32 1.12
C ARG A 31 3.44 -11.05 1.55
N ILE A 32 2.49 -11.85 1.05
CA ILE A 32 1.10 -11.84 1.50
C ILE A 32 1.01 -12.62 2.82
N VAL A 33 0.46 -11.99 3.85
CA VAL A 33 0.43 -12.48 5.23
C VAL A 33 -0.96 -12.96 5.62
N GLU A 34 -2.00 -12.18 5.30
CA GLU A 34 -3.38 -12.48 5.68
C GLU A 34 -4.36 -11.99 4.62
N HIS A 35 -5.48 -12.70 4.50
CA HIS A 35 -6.62 -12.31 3.64
C HIS A 35 -7.80 -11.87 4.51
N ASN A 36 -8.52 -10.84 4.05
CA ASN A 36 -9.81 -10.44 4.59
C ASN A 36 -9.78 -10.12 6.11
N LEU A 37 -8.77 -9.37 6.53
CA LEU A 37 -8.59 -8.97 7.92
C LEU A 37 -9.58 -7.85 8.30
N GLY A 38 -10.27 -8.02 9.43
CA GLY A 38 -11.28 -7.08 9.91
C GLY A 38 -12.69 -7.40 9.38
N ASN A 39 -13.55 -6.39 9.25
CA ASN A 39 -14.92 -6.57 8.75
C ASN A 39 -15.48 -5.31 8.07
N ALA A 40 -16.59 -5.46 7.35
CA ALA A 40 -17.18 -4.38 6.56
C ALA A 40 -17.62 -3.15 7.38
N PHE A 41 -17.90 -3.30 8.67
CA PHE A 41 -18.43 -2.24 9.53
C PHE A 41 -17.34 -1.43 10.22
N THR A 42 -16.27 -2.09 10.66
CA THR A 42 -15.19 -1.44 11.42
C THR A 42 -13.95 -1.14 10.59
N GLY A 43 -13.88 -1.64 9.36
CA GLY A 43 -12.71 -1.56 8.48
C GLY A 43 -12.23 -2.96 8.10
N ARG A 44 -12.03 -3.16 6.79
CA ARG A 44 -11.57 -4.41 6.19
C ARG A 44 -10.34 -4.14 5.34
N ILE A 45 -9.34 -5.00 5.48
CA ILE A 45 -8.14 -5.06 4.64
C ILE A 45 -8.26 -6.36 3.84
N ASP A 46 -8.29 -6.26 2.51
CA ASP A 46 -8.49 -7.45 1.68
C ASP A 46 -7.25 -8.32 1.66
N LEU A 47 -6.07 -7.70 1.54
CA LEU A 47 -4.79 -8.38 1.72
C LEU A 47 -3.87 -7.56 2.62
N LEU A 48 -3.28 -8.23 3.61
CA LEU A 48 -2.19 -7.69 4.41
C LEU A 48 -0.88 -8.22 3.83
N ALA A 49 0.06 -7.34 3.50
CA ALA A 49 1.33 -7.72 2.89
C ALA A 49 2.52 -6.91 3.41
N THR A 50 3.75 -7.35 3.11
CA THR A 50 4.99 -6.65 3.49
C THR A 50 6.14 -6.94 2.52
N ASP A 51 7.09 -6.02 2.43
CA ASP A 51 8.37 -6.16 1.69
C ASP A 51 9.60 -5.95 2.60
N HIS A 52 9.46 -6.19 3.91
CA HIS A 52 10.45 -5.90 4.97
C HIS A 52 10.73 -4.42 5.24
N ALA A 53 10.33 -3.51 4.33
CA ALA A 53 10.45 -2.07 4.54
C ALA A 53 9.13 -1.45 4.98
N ARG A 54 8.00 -1.95 4.47
CA ARG A 54 6.67 -1.41 4.73
C ARG A 54 5.65 -2.51 5.02
N VAL A 55 4.56 -2.07 5.64
CA VAL A 55 3.31 -2.85 5.74
C VAL A 55 2.35 -2.34 4.68
N TYR A 56 1.86 -3.20 3.81
CA TYR A 56 0.91 -2.86 2.77
C TYR A 56 -0.50 -3.29 3.18
N LEU A 57 -1.41 -2.31 3.21
CA LEU A 57 -2.83 -2.53 3.44
C LEU A 57 -3.54 -2.44 2.09
N ILE A 58 -3.85 -3.59 1.51
CA ILE A 58 -4.37 -3.68 0.14
C ILE A 58 -5.91 -3.74 0.16
N THR A 59 -6.53 -2.85 -0.61
CA THR A 59 -7.98 -2.82 -0.84
C THR A 59 -8.27 -3.14 -2.31
N ILE A 60 -9.06 -4.18 -2.54
CA ILE A 60 -9.52 -4.62 -3.85
C ILE A 60 -10.91 -4.06 -4.09
N GLY A 61 -10.97 -3.08 -4.98
CA GLY A 61 -12.17 -2.35 -5.34
C GLY A 61 -12.98 -3.03 -6.42
N THR A 62 -14.15 -3.54 -6.07
CA THR A 62 -15.18 -4.02 -7.02
C THR A 62 -16.29 -3.00 -7.26
N ASP A 63 -16.20 -1.84 -6.59
CA ASP A 63 -17.15 -0.73 -6.64
C ASP A 63 -16.46 0.54 -7.19
N GLY A 64 -17.16 1.67 -7.20
CA GLY A 64 -16.58 2.95 -7.61
C GLY A 64 -15.39 3.38 -6.72
N PHE A 65 -14.47 4.14 -7.30
CA PHE A 65 -13.23 4.58 -6.64
C PHE A 65 -13.43 5.21 -5.27
N ALA A 66 -14.44 6.08 -5.12
CA ALA A 66 -14.73 6.75 -3.85
C ALA A 66 -15.04 5.76 -2.72
N GLY A 67 -15.77 4.68 -3.03
CA GLY A 67 -16.05 3.61 -2.07
C GLY A 67 -14.79 2.83 -1.71
N CYS A 68 -13.91 2.58 -2.69
CA CYS A 68 -12.62 1.90 -2.47
C CYS A 68 -11.70 2.75 -1.59
N LEU A 69 -11.66 4.06 -1.81
CA LEU A 69 -10.90 5.02 -1.02
C LEU A 69 -11.39 5.05 0.44
N LEU A 70 -12.71 5.18 0.64
CA LEU A 70 -13.30 5.15 1.97
C LEU A 70 -12.98 3.82 2.68
N ARG A 71 -13.15 2.68 2.01
CA ARG A 71 -12.80 1.36 2.55
C ARG A 71 -11.34 1.28 2.96
N SER A 72 -10.43 1.77 2.12
CA SER A 72 -8.99 1.80 2.39
C SER A 72 -8.68 2.62 3.64
N PHE A 73 -9.33 3.78 3.80
CA PHE A 73 -9.14 4.63 4.97
C PHE A 73 -9.72 4.02 6.26
N MET A 74 -10.88 3.36 6.17
CA MET A 74 -11.42 2.61 7.31
C MET A 74 -10.51 1.44 7.68
N GLY A 75 -9.98 0.70 6.70
CA GLY A 75 -9.01 -0.37 6.91
C GLY A 75 -7.73 0.14 7.59
N TYR A 76 -7.20 1.29 7.16
CA TYR A 76 -6.05 1.93 7.79
C TYR A 76 -6.33 2.35 9.23
N ARG A 77 -7.48 2.99 9.48
CA ARG A 77 -7.91 3.37 10.83
C ARG A 77 -7.98 2.14 11.74
N TRP A 78 -8.65 1.07 11.28
CA TRP A 78 -8.76 -0.17 12.01
C TRP A 78 -7.39 -0.78 12.31
N PHE A 79 -6.48 -0.82 11.33
CA PHE A 79 -5.11 -1.30 11.53
C PHE A 79 -4.39 -0.53 12.63
N ARG A 80 -4.50 0.81 12.63
CA ARG A 80 -3.89 1.65 13.67
C ARG A 80 -4.46 1.38 15.05
N GLU A 81 -5.78 1.32 15.16
CA GLU A 81 -6.49 1.10 16.42
C GLU A 81 -6.19 -0.29 17.00
N ASN A 82 -5.90 -1.27 16.14
CA ASN A 82 -5.65 -2.66 16.54
C ASN A 82 -4.15 -3.03 16.53
N ARG A 83 -3.24 -2.07 16.36
CA ARG A 83 -1.81 -2.35 16.15
C ARG A 83 -1.18 -3.19 17.25
N GLU A 84 -1.45 -2.88 18.51
CA GLU A 84 -0.94 -3.65 19.66
C GLU A 84 -1.46 -5.09 19.68
N PHE A 85 -2.70 -5.30 19.26
CA PHE A 85 -3.28 -6.63 19.14
C PHE A 85 -2.62 -7.41 18.01
N LEU A 86 -2.41 -6.78 16.85
CA LEU A 86 -1.74 -7.40 15.71
C LEU A 86 -0.29 -7.79 16.05
N GLN A 87 0.43 -6.97 16.83
CA GLN A 87 1.79 -7.29 17.33
C GLN A 87 1.85 -8.54 18.20
N ARG A 88 0.75 -8.89 18.89
CA ARG A 88 0.70 -10.09 19.75
C ARG A 88 0.37 -11.35 18.96
N ILE A 89 -0.30 -11.19 17.82
CA ILE A 89 -0.72 -12.31 16.96
C ILE A 89 0.37 -12.66 15.96
N TYR A 90 0.90 -11.66 15.27
CA TYR A 90 1.90 -11.88 14.25
C TYR A 90 3.29 -11.88 14.84
N ARG A 91 4.09 -12.87 14.43
CA ARG A 91 5.51 -12.87 14.73
C ARG A 91 6.22 -11.85 13.85
N ALA A 92 7.30 -11.24 14.35
CA ALA A 92 8.05 -10.25 13.60
C ALA A 92 8.66 -10.83 12.30
N GLU A 93 8.93 -12.14 12.26
CA GLU A 93 9.39 -12.84 11.06
C GLU A 93 8.30 -13.02 10.00
N GLU A 94 7.03 -12.94 10.38
CA GLU A 94 5.88 -13.00 9.46
C GLU A 94 5.56 -11.63 8.91
N ILE A 95 5.37 -10.67 9.82
CA ILE A 95 5.19 -9.26 9.51
C ILE A 95 5.58 -8.40 10.71
N ASP A 96 6.47 -7.43 10.48
CA ASP A 96 6.71 -6.37 11.46
C ASP A 96 5.67 -5.25 11.25
N VAL A 97 4.59 -5.31 12.03
CA VAL A 97 3.53 -4.30 11.97
C VAL A 97 3.96 -2.93 12.50
N THR A 98 5.17 -2.77 13.04
CA THR A 98 5.75 -1.46 13.41
C THR A 98 6.26 -0.68 12.20
N LEU A 99 6.53 -1.37 11.09
CA LEU A 99 6.96 -0.74 9.85
C LEU A 99 5.93 0.30 9.35
N PRO A 100 6.38 1.31 8.59
CA PRO A 100 5.50 2.31 8.02
C PRO A 100 4.41 1.68 7.14
N PRO A 101 3.14 2.01 7.37
CA PRO A 101 2.05 1.51 6.54
C PRO A 101 1.99 2.26 5.20
N CYS A 102 1.63 1.53 4.14
CA CYS A 102 1.32 2.05 2.81
C CYS A 102 -0.01 1.47 2.34
N LEU A 103 -0.89 2.32 1.82
CA LEU A 103 -2.15 1.89 1.25
C LEU A 103 -1.95 1.47 -0.20
N ILE A 104 -2.49 0.32 -0.57
CA ILE A 104 -2.61 -0.08 -1.97
C ILE A 104 -4.09 -0.14 -2.31
N ILE A 105 -4.50 0.58 -3.35
CA ILE A 105 -5.91 0.63 -3.78
C ILE A 105 -5.98 0.14 -5.22
N LEU A 106 -6.68 -0.98 -5.43
CA LEU A 106 -7.01 -1.49 -6.74
C LEU A 106 -8.43 -1.06 -7.11
N SER A 107 -8.61 -0.49 -8.29
CA SER A 107 -9.93 -0.14 -8.83
C SER A 107 -9.95 -0.28 -10.34
N GLN A 108 -11.09 -0.64 -10.93
CA GLN A 108 -11.23 -0.65 -12.39
C GLN A 108 -11.32 0.75 -12.99
N ASP A 109 -11.87 1.69 -12.21
CA ASP A 109 -12.01 3.09 -12.56
C ASP A 109 -11.28 3.96 -11.53
N ILE A 110 -10.35 4.79 -11.99
CA ILE A 110 -9.59 5.71 -11.15
C ILE A 110 -9.66 7.09 -11.82
N PRO A 111 -10.31 8.07 -11.18
CA PRO A 111 -10.44 9.41 -11.71
C PRO A 111 -9.09 10.08 -11.98
N VAL A 112 -9.06 10.93 -13.01
CA VAL A 112 -7.91 11.79 -13.28
C VAL A 112 -7.68 12.71 -12.06
N GLY A 113 -6.43 12.81 -11.63
CA GLY A 113 -6.05 13.62 -10.46
C GLY A 113 -6.15 12.89 -9.11
N ALA A 114 -6.69 11.67 -9.06
CA ALA A 114 -6.74 10.88 -7.82
C ALA A 114 -5.35 10.68 -7.20
N ALA A 115 -4.33 10.45 -8.03
CA ALA A 115 -2.95 10.32 -7.58
C ALA A 115 -2.41 11.59 -6.89
N ALA A 116 -2.66 12.77 -7.49
CA ALA A 116 -2.25 14.04 -6.91
C ALA A 116 -2.98 14.31 -5.60
N MET A 117 -4.31 14.13 -5.60
CA MET A 117 -5.13 14.26 -4.39
C MET A 117 -4.65 13.34 -3.26
N CYS A 118 -4.37 12.06 -3.56
CA CYS A 118 -3.87 11.14 -2.55
C CYS A 118 -2.52 11.58 -1.98
N ARG A 119 -1.61 12.07 -2.84
CA ARG A 119 -0.30 12.60 -2.40
C ARG A 119 -0.43 13.82 -1.49
N ASP A 120 -1.34 14.74 -1.84
CA ASP A 120 -1.46 16.03 -1.15
C ASP A 120 -2.25 15.93 0.15
N VAL A 121 -3.19 14.96 0.26
CA VAL A 121 -4.15 14.87 1.36
C VAL A 121 -3.84 13.72 2.33
N CYS A 122 -3.26 12.61 1.86
CA CYS A 122 -3.10 11.43 2.69
C CYS A 122 -1.86 11.53 3.59
N ALA A 123 -2.03 11.23 4.88
CA ALA A 123 -0.93 11.17 5.84
C ALA A 123 -0.02 9.94 5.68
N VAL A 124 -0.40 8.98 4.85
CA VAL A 124 0.40 7.79 4.53
C VAL A 124 0.52 7.63 3.03
N PRO A 125 1.62 7.02 2.54
CA PRO A 125 1.79 6.77 1.12
C PRO A 125 0.65 5.91 0.56
N VAL A 126 0.12 6.31 -0.59
CA VAL A 126 -0.93 5.58 -1.31
C VAL A 126 -0.41 5.18 -2.69
N SER A 127 -0.51 3.89 -3.00
CA SER A 127 -0.26 3.33 -4.32
C SER A 127 -1.59 3.00 -4.98
N LEU A 128 -1.77 3.44 -6.23
CA LEU A 128 -2.98 3.28 -6.99
C LEU A 128 -2.71 2.34 -8.17
N TYR A 129 -3.53 1.31 -8.30
CA TYR A 129 -3.44 0.34 -9.38
C TYR A 129 -4.78 0.24 -10.09
N ARG A 130 -4.75 0.35 -11.41
CA ARG A 130 -5.91 0.06 -12.23
C ARG A 130 -5.88 -1.39 -12.66
N TYR A 131 -6.92 -2.16 -12.35
CA TYR A 131 -7.00 -3.53 -12.84
C TYR A 131 -8.13 -3.69 -13.87
N ARG A 132 -7.95 -4.63 -14.78
CA ARG A 132 -8.94 -5.06 -15.76
C ARG A 132 -8.98 -6.57 -15.77
N LEU A 133 -10.19 -7.13 -15.81
CA LEU A 133 -10.41 -8.56 -15.93
C LEU A 133 -10.93 -8.88 -17.31
N PHE A 134 -10.41 -9.94 -17.91
CA PHE A 134 -10.80 -10.41 -19.23
C PHE A 134 -11.04 -11.92 -19.22
N GLY A 135 -11.80 -12.45 -20.17
CA GLY A 135 -12.03 -13.89 -20.31
C GLY A 135 -13.42 -14.30 -19.83
N SER A 136 -13.47 -15.21 -18.86
CA SER A 136 -14.72 -15.73 -18.27
C SER A 136 -14.70 -15.65 -16.76
N GLU A 137 -15.86 -15.80 -16.11
CA GLU A 137 -15.97 -15.77 -14.65
C GLU A 137 -15.19 -16.92 -13.99
N ASP A 138 -15.14 -18.08 -14.65
CA ASP A 138 -14.44 -19.29 -14.20
C ASP A 138 -12.94 -19.31 -14.53
N ASP A 139 -12.49 -18.45 -15.45
CA ASP A 139 -11.08 -18.33 -15.88
C ASP A 139 -10.80 -16.89 -16.34
N PRO A 140 -10.67 -15.94 -15.38
CA PRO A 140 -10.40 -14.55 -15.68
C PRO A 140 -8.89 -14.31 -15.75
N ASP A 141 -8.47 -13.65 -16.82
CA ASP A 141 -7.14 -13.07 -16.95
C ASP A 141 -7.14 -11.65 -16.36
N ILE A 142 -6.09 -11.28 -15.64
CA ILE A 142 -5.97 -9.97 -14.99
C ILE A 142 -4.84 -9.16 -15.60
N SER A 143 -5.14 -7.91 -15.95
CA SER A 143 -4.14 -6.91 -16.27
C SER A 143 -4.16 -5.86 -15.17
N ILE A 144 -2.99 -5.58 -14.59
CA ILE A 144 -2.83 -4.54 -13.57
C ILE A 144 -1.86 -3.49 -14.10
N GLU A 145 -2.25 -2.22 -13.97
CA GLU A 145 -1.53 -1.03 -14.42
C GLU A 145 -1.21 -0.15 -13.20
N ASP A 146 0.07 0.21 -13.03
CA ASP A 146 0.55 1.07 -11.96
C ASP A 146 0.23 2.54 -12.31
N ILE A 147 -0.70 3.17 -11.59
CA ILE A 147 -1.13 4.55 -11.87
C ILE A 147 -0.30 5.57 -11.09
N ALA A 148 -0.02 5.24 -9.83
CA ALA A 148 0.80 6.06 -8.97
C ALA A 148 1.39 5.18 -7.89
N GLU A 149 2.70 5.30 -7.70
CA GLU A 149 3.39 4.67 -6.60
C GLU A 149 4.17 5.74 -5.85
N PRO A 150 4.19 5.69 -4.52
CA PRO A 150 5.12 6.50 -3.78
C PRO A 150 6.53 6.07 -4.15
N ASP A 151 7.46 7.02 -4.20
CA ASP A 151 8.86 6.69 -4.38
C ASP A 151 9.25 5.59 -3.38
N ARG A 152 9.93 4.56 -3.91
CA ARG A 152 10.61 3.57 -3.08
C ARG A 152 11.77 4.28 -2.39
N VAL A 153 11.44 5.09 -1.40
CA VAL A 153 12.42 5.58 -0.44
C VAL A 153 12.89 4.32 0.25
N SER A 154 14.07 3.84 -0.16
CA SER A 154 14.81 2.85 0.59
C SER A 154 14.85 3.34 2.02
N LEU A 155 14.16 2.66 2.93
CA LEU A 155 14.35 2.84 4.37
C LEU A 155 15.70 2.24 4.80
N GLN A 156 16.72 2.26 3.91
CA GLN A 156 18.10 2.22 4.34
C GLN A 156 18.29 3.51 5.13
N GLY A 157 18.53 3.35 6.44
CA GLY A 157 18.66 4.47 7.36
C GLY A 157 19.51 5.56 6.72
N PHE A 158 18.90 6.72 6.52
CA PHE A 158 19.61 7.91 6.07
C PHE A 158 20.81 8.10 6.99
N SER A 159 22.01 7.96 6.44
CA SER A 159 23.22 8.26 7.17
C SER A 159 23.16 9.76 7.50
N LEU A 160 23.18 10.11 8.79
CA LEU A 160 23.22 11.51 9.21
C LEU A 160 24.44 12.23 8.63
N ASP A 161 25.49 11.49 8.28
CA ASP A 161 26.69 12.02 7.63
C ASP A 161 26.45 12.38 6.16
N GLU A 162 25.61 11.63 5.44
CA GLU A 162 25.20 11.99 4.08
C GLU A 162 24.33 13.25 4.09
N LEU A 163 23.43 13.36 5.07
CA LEU A 163 22.59 14.55 5.27
C LEU A 163 23.43 15.79 5.62
N ARG A 164 24.45 15.64 6.47
CA ARG A 164 25.40 16.71 6.79
C ARG A 164 26.12 17.21 5.55
N LYS A 165 26.54 16.29 4.69
CA LYS A 165 27.23 16.58 3.43
C LYS A 165 26.32 17.28 2.43
N GLU A 166 25.08 16.81 2.28
CA GLU A 166 24.09 17.41 1.38
C GLU A 166 23.71 18.83 1.79
N LEU A 167 23.53 19.07 3.09
CA LEU A 167 23.18 20.39 3.64
C LEU A 167 24.39 21.32 3.80
N GLY A 168 25.61 20.83 3.58
CA GLY A 168 26.85 21.61 3.76
C GLY A 168 27.12 22.02 5.21
N ILE A 169 26.59 21.28 6.19
CA ILE A 169 26.68 21.59 7.62
C ILE A 169 27.73 20.74 8.36
N GLU A 170 28.64 20.10 7.62
CA GLU A 170 29.68 19.20 8.15
C GLU A 170 30.54 19.84 9.25
N HIS A 171 30.74 21.16 9.19
CA HIS A 171 31.54 21.93 10.16
C HIS A 171 30.70 22.74 11.15
N ALA A 172 29.38 22.59 11.15
CA ALA A 172 28.47 23.39 11.99
C ALA A 172 28.47 22.95 13.47
N GLY A 173 29.13 21.84 13.81
CA GLY A 173 29.19 21.33 15.18
C GLY A 173 27.85 20.81 15.73
N LEU A 174 26.87 20.57 14.86
CA LEU A 174 25.54 20.08 15.22
C LEU A 174 25.59 18.60 15.59
N THR A 175 25.01 18.27 16.73
CA THR A 175 24.92 16.87 17.19
C THR A 175 23.88 16.12 16.36
N ASP A 176 23.97 14.79 16.37
CA ASP A 176 22.96 13.93 15.74
C ASP A 176 21.55 14.22 16.27
N GLN A 177 21.44 14.64 17.53
CA GLN A 177 20.17 14.95 18.16
C GLN A 177 19.58 16.26 17.61
N ASP A 178 20.40 17.31 17.43
CA ASP A 178 19.96 18.58 16.88
C ASP A 178 19.40 18.42 15.46
N ILE A 179 20.03 17.57 14.66
CA ILE A 179 19.61 17.27 13.28
C ILE A 179 18.29 16.50 13.27
N ARG A 180 18.10 15.54 14.19
CA ARG A 180 16.84 14.80 14.34
C ARG A 180 15.70 15.71 14.80
N ASP A 181 15.97 16.59 15.75
CA ASP A 181 14.98 17.53 16.28
C ASP A 181 14.57 18.56 15.23
N PHE A 182 15.52 19.08 14.45
CA PHE A 182 15.23 19.94 13.29
C PHE A 182 14.36 19.23 12.26
N ARG A 183 14.67 17.97 11.94
CA ARG A 183 13.91 17.16 10.99
C ARG A 183 12.48 16.92 11.46
N ALA A 184 12.31 16.59 12.74
CA ALA A 184 10.99 16.43 13.36
C ALA A 184 10.18 17.73 13.34
N ALA A 185 10.84 18.89 13.54
CA ALA A 185 10.20 20.20 13.45
C ALA A 185 9.79 20.57 12.01
N MET A 186 10.53 20.07 11.01
CA MET A 186 10.25 20.30 9.58
C MET A 186 9.28 19.27 8.97
N GLY A 187 8.87 18.23 9.72
CA GLY A 187 7.88 17.25 9.29
C GLY A 187 8.42 16.17 8.32
N PHE A 188 9.72 15.91 8.34
CA PHE A 188 10.40 14.89 7.52
C PHE A 188 10.70 13.59 8.28
#